data_AF-A0A2J0LQI4-F1
#
_entry.id   AF-A0A2J0LQI4-F1
#
_cell.length_a   1.000
_cell.length_b   1.000
_cell.length_c   1.000
_cell.angle_alpha   90.00
_cell.angle_beta   90.00
_cell.angle_gamma   90.00
#
_symmetry.space_group_name_H-M   'P 1'
#
loop_
_entity.id
_entity.type
_entity.pdbx_description
1 polymer ?
#
loop_
_entity_poly.entity_id
_entity_poly.type
_entity_poly.pdbx_seq_one_letter_code
_entity_poly.pdbx_strand_id
1 'polypeptide(L)' 'SPADFRRNRAICDFFEPGSSFKIVAASGLLEEKAVKPGDKFFCENGEYKWCGHTYHDHTPRGWLP' A
#
# COMPACT_ATOMS: atom_id res chain seq x y z
N SER A 1 14.17 -26.40 -14.47
CA SER A 1 14.07 -27.54 -15.42
C SER A 1 13.62 -27.02 -16.79
N PRO A 2 13.81 -27.76 -17.89
CA PRO A 2 13.21 -27.44 -19.19
C PRO A 2 11.69 -27.24 -19.16
N ALA A 3 11.00 -27.77 -18.13
CA ALA A 3 9.58 -27.54 -17.91
C ALA A 3 9.25 -26.15 -17.35
N ASP A 4 10.16 -25.55 -16.56
CA ASP A 4 9.92 -24.23 -15.95
C ASP A 4 9.87 -23.10 -16.97
N PHE A 5 10.54 -23.26 -18.12
CA PHE A 5 10.49 -22.29 -19.23
C PHE A 5 9.13 -22.25 -19.96
N ARG A 6 8.28 -23.27 -19.77
CA ARG A 6 6.92 -23.30 -20.35
C ARG A 6 5.87 -22.65 -19.45
N ARG A 7 6.23 -22.29 -18.21
CA ARG A 7 5.32 -21.66 -17.25
C ARG A 7 5.13 -20.18 -17.60
N ASN A 8 3.88 -19.77 -17.79
CA ASN A 8 3.54 -18.36 -17.89
C ASN A 8 3.52 -17.75 -16.49
N ARG A 9 4.64 -17.14 -16.10
CA ARG A 9 4.82 -16.56 -14.75
C ARG A 9 3.85 -15.41 -14.47
N ALA A 10 3.46 -14.64 -15.48
CA ALA A 10 2.55 -13.51 -15.29
C ALA A 10 1.15 -13.95 -14.84
N ILE A 11 0.75 -15.18 -15.14
CA ILE A 11 -0.55 -15.74 -14.76
C ILE A 11 -0.42 -16.69 -13.56
N CYS A 12 0.65 -17.48 -13.52
CA CYS A 12 0.77 -18.58 -12.58
C CYS A 12 1.56 -18.24 -11.31
N ASP A 13 2.27 -17.10 -11.26
CA ASP A 13 3.10 -16.75 -10.12
C ASP A 13 2.39 -15.66 -9.31
N PHE A 14 1.98 -16.01 -8.09
CA PHE A 14 1.42 -15.06 -7.13
C PHE A 14 2.54 -14.47 -6.27
N PHE A 15 2.42 -13.17 -5.99
CA PHE A 15 3.31 -12.44 -5.11
C PHE A 15 2.53 -11.34 -4.38
N GLU A 16 3.07 -10.87 -3.27
CA GLU A 16 2.48 -9.74 -2.55
C GLU A 16 2.68 -8.45 -3.37
N PRO A 17 1.61 -7.71 -3.71
CA PRO A 17 1.69 -6.53 -4.58
C PRO A 17 2.42 -5.34 -3.94
N GLY A 18 2.60 -5.36 -2.61
CA GLY A 18 3.21 -4.26 -1.87
C GLY A 18 2.51 -2.92 -2.12
N SER A 19 3.29 -1.84 -2.30
CA SER A 19 2.74 -0.49 -2.48
C SER A 19 1.88 -0.31 -3.74
N SER A 20 1.97 -1.19 -4.75
CA SER A 20 1.09 -1.12 -5.93
C SER A 20 -0.39 -1.31 -5.57
N PHE A 21 -0.69 -1.98 -4.44
CA PHE A 21 -2.05 -2.20 -3.96
C PHE A 21 -2.68 -0.97 -3.31
N LYS A 22 -1.91 0.06 -2.95
CA LYS A 22 -2.40 1.28 -2.28
C LYS A 22 -3.55 1.96 -3.03
N ILE A 23 -3.60 1.81 -4.36
CA ILE A 23 -4.68 2.34 -5.20
C ILE A 23 -6.06 1.83 -4.77
N VAL A 24 -6.17 0.57 -4.33
CA VAL A 24 -7.46 -0.02 -3.93
C VAL A 24 -8.01 0.68 -2.69
N ALA A 25 -7.18 0.87 -1.66
CA ALA A 25 -7.58 1.58 -0.45
C ALA A 25 -7.90 3.06 -0.74
N ALA A 26 -7.07 3.74 -1.54
CA ALA A 26 -7.30 5.14 -1.91
C ALA A 26 -8.61 5.32 -2.70
N SER A 27 -8.86 4.45 -3.69
CA SER A 27 -10.11 4.46 -4.47
C SER A 27 -11.34 4.20 -3.59
N GLY A 28 -11.27 3.23 -2.66
CA GLY A 28 -12.36 2.96 -1.73
C GLY A 28 -12.70 4.17 -0.86
N LEU A 29 -11.70 4.85 -0.30
CA LEU A 29 -11.92 6.04 0.52
C LEU A 29 -12.53 7.21 -0.27
N LEU A 30 -12.13 7.38 -1.55
CA LEU A 30 -12.70 8.41 -2.43
C LEU A 30 -14.15 8.08 -2.84
N GLU A 31 -14.44 6.83 -3.20
CA GLU A 31 -15.77 6.37 -3.60
C GLU A 31 -16.79 6.53 -2.46
N GLU A 32 -16.40 6.13 -1.24
CA GLU A 32 -17.21 6.28 -0.02
C GLU A 32 -17.29 7.74 0.46
N LYS A 33 -16.64 8.67 -0.24
CA LYS A 33 -16.54 10.10 0.11
C LYS A 33 -16.01 10.32 1.54
N ALA A 34 -15.23 9.36 2.05
CA ALA A 34 -14.62 9.42 3.37
C ALA A 34 -13.48 10.45 3.40
N VAL A 35 -12.86 10.72 2.24
CA VAL A 35 -11.76 11.67 2.08
C VAL A 35 -11.90 12.44 0.75
N LYS A 36 -11.16 13.55 0.63
CA LYS A 36 -11.00 14.34 -0.60
C LYS A 36 -9.52 14.40 -0.99
N PRO A 37 -9.19 14.63 -2.28
CA PRO A 37 -7.80 14.72 -2.74
C PRO A 37 -6.93 15.81 -2.09
N GLY A 38 -7.53 16.78 -1.39
CA GLY A 38 -6.79 17.84 -0.69
C GLY A 38 -6.78 17.67 0.84
N ASP A 39 -7.29 16.55 1.36
CA ASP A 39 -7.26 16.26 2.78
C ASP A 39 -5.83 15.92 3.22
N LYS A 40 -5.42 16.46 4.35
CA LYS A 40 -4.09 16.20 4.91
C LYS A 40 -4.14 15.07 5.92
N PHE A 41 -3.14 14.20 5.87
CA PHE A 41 -3.00 13.08 6.81
C PHE A 41 -1.74 13.27 7.64
N PHE A 42 -1.85 13.13 8.96
CA PHE A 42 -0.69 13.10 9.83
C PHE A 42 -0.11 11.67 9.83
N CYS A 43 1.07 11.48 9.25
CA CYS A 43 1.73 10.18 9.13
C CYS A 43 2.57 9.83 10.37
N GLU A 44 2.25 10.42 11.53
CA GLU A 44 2.84 10.07 12.83
C GLU A 44 4.39 10.12 12.86
N ASN A 45 4.96 11.08 12.12
CA ASN A 45 6.41 11.23 11.94
C ASN A 45 7.11 9.96 11.38
N GLY A 46 6.37 9.12 10.66
CA GLY A 46 6.85 7.88 10.05
C GLY A 46 6.74 6.63 10.91
N GLU A 47 6.15 6.72 12.11
CA GLU A 47 5.96 5.57 13.01
C GLU A 47 4.53 5.48 13.52
N TYR A 48 3.79 4.46 13.08
CA TYR A 48 2.41 4.24 13.51
C TYR A 48 2.28 2.94 14.29
N LYS A 49 1.83 3.01 15.55
CA LYS A 49 1.63 1.83 16.41
C LYS A 49 0.17 1.38 16.36
N TRP A 50 -0.06 0.18 15.84
CA TRP A 50 -1.40 -0.40 15.70
C TRP A 50 -1.39 -1.91 15.94
N CYS A 51 -2.37 -2.42 16.69
CA CYS A 51 -2.53 -3.84 17.03
C CYS A 51 -1.24 -4.53 17.51
N GLY A 52 -0.43 -3.85 18.32
CA GLY A 52 0.82 -4.39 18.86
C GLY A 52 2.02 -4.36 17.91
N HIS A 53 1.85 -3.85 16.69
CA HIS A 53 2.91 -3.67 15.69
C HIS A 53 3.22 -2.19 15.46
N THR A 54 4.48 -1.87 15.14
CA THR A 54 4.89 -0.54 14.68
C THR A 54 5.15 -0.58 13.17
N TYR A 55 4.38 0.20 12.43
CA TYR A 55 4.51 0.39 10.99
C TYR A 55 5.44 1.59 10.74
N HIS A 56 6.41 1.42 9.85
CA HIS A 56 7.40 2.44 9.54
C HIS A 56 7.29 2.87 8.08
N ASP A 57 7.23 4.19 7.85
CA ASP A 57 7.36 4.74 6.52
C ASP A 57 8.81 4.70 6.04
N HIS A 58 9.02 4.60 4.73
CA HIS A 58 10.37 4.68 4.15
C HIS A 58 11.04 6.05 4.43
N THR A 59 10.23 7.10 4.59
CA THR A 59 10.71 8.44 4.95
C THR A 59 9.79 9.01 6.02
N PRO A 60 10.33 9.46 7.16
CA PRO A 60 9.52 10.03 8.23
C PRO A 60 8.90 11.35 7.78
N ARG A 61 7.57 11.44 7.86
CA ARG A 61 6.79 12.63 7.53
C ARG A 61 5.75 12.90 8.61
N GLY A 62 5.52 14.19 8.90
CA GLY A 62 4.39 14.63 9.70
C GLY A 62 3.13 14.72 8.84
N TRP A 63 2.69 15.92 8.53
CA TRP A 63 1.54 16.14 7.64
C TRP A 63 1.90 15.87 6.17
N LEU A 64 1.22 14.91 5.56
CA LEU A 64 1.20 14.67 4.12
C LEU A 64 -0.03 15.38 3.51
N PRO A 65 0.16 16.18 2.44
CA PRO A 65 -0.93 16.83 1.73
C PRO A 65 -1.72 15.88 0.85
#